data_AF-A0A6A5ALX8-F1
#
_entry.id   AF-A0A6A5ALX8-F1
#
_cell.length_a   1.000
_cell.length_b   1.000
_cell.length_c   1.000
_cell.angle_alpha   90.00
_cell.angle_beta   90.00
_cell.angle_gamma   90.00
#
_symmetry.space_group_name_H-M   'P 1'
#
loop_
_entity.id
_entity.type
_entity.pdbx_description
1 polymer ?
#
loop_
_entity_poly.entity_id
_entity_poly.type
_entity_poly.pdbx_seq_one_letter_code
_entity_poly.pdbx_strand_id
1 'polypeptide(L)'
;MNARIAAYCDALVADARKKEHDMKRAAKDDIQIEVALRDWMKPKFLHLLEEMRLEFELNYTGSMPDVVGKEVAALGEIRIEGWLRKKGAHVNLWRERYFMIRSSANGTHILCYFRKKGDREPR
;
A
#
# COMPACT_ATOMS: atom_id res chain seq x y z
N MET A 1 13.64 -6.51 -2.05
CA MET A 1 13.23 -5.17 -1.56
C MET A 1 14.40 -4.57 -0.80
N ASN A 2 14.84 -3.36 -1.14
CA ASN A 2 15.96 -2.71 -0.45
C ASN A 2 15.67 -2.60 1.05
N ALA A 3 16.65 -2.97 1.89
CA ALA A 3 16.52 -2.99 3.34
C ALA A 3 16.08 -1.63 3.92
N ARG A 4 16.44 -0.54 3.22
CA ARG A 4 16.03 0.82 3.54
C ARG A 4 14.52 1.04 3.43
N ILE A 5 13.88 0.58 2.34
CA ILE A 5 12.43 0.75 2.14
C ILE A 5 11.66 -0.11 3.14
N ALA A 6 12.13 -1.32 3.42
CA ALA A 6 11.52 -2.19 4.43
C ALA A 6 11.54 -1.54 5.82
N ALA A 7 12.71 -1.02 6.24
CA ALA A 7 12.85 -0.31 7.51
C ALA A 7 11.98 0.96 7.59
N TYR A 8 11.84 1.70 6.48
CA TYR A 8 10.94 2.86 6.41
C TYR A 8 9.48 2.46 6.60
N CYS A 9 9.03 1.37 5.94
CA CYS A 9 7.67 0.85 6.10
C CYS A 9 7.39 0.44 7.55
N ASP A 10 8.31 -0.27 8.21
CA ASP A 10 8.15 -0.68 9.60
C ASP A 10 8.07 0.51 10.56
N ALA A 11 8.95 1.51 10.37
CA ALA A 11 8.91 2.75 11.13
C ALA A 11 7.60 3.53 10.89
N LEU A 12 7.13 3.59 9.64
CA LEU A 12 5.88 4.25 9.27
C LEU A 12 4.67 3.60 9.96
N VAL A 13 4.64 2.26 10.03
CA VAL A 13 3.57 1.51 10.72
C VAL A 13 3.59 1.78 12.22
N ALA A 14 4.78 1.78 12.84
CA ALA A 14 4.92 2.10 14.27
C ALA A 14 4.45 3.53 14.58
N ASP A 15 4.86 4.51 13.77
CA ASP A 15 4.44 5.90 13.91
C ASP A 15 2.93 6.05 13.71
N ALA A 16 2.34 5.37 12.73
CA ALA A 16 0.91 5.44 12.45
C ALA A 16 0.08 4.92 13.63
N ARG A 17 0.48 3.80 14.25
CA ARG A 17 -0.17 3.25 15.45
C ARG A 17 -0.10 4.21 16.63
N LYS A 18 1.06 4.83 16.84
CA LYS A 18 1.24 5.84 17.89
C LYS A 18 0.34 7.04 17.65
N LYS A 19 0.31 7.55 16.40
CA LYS A 19 -0.50 8.71 16.02
C LYS A 19 -1.99 8.44 16.15
N GLU A 20 -2.45 7.25 15.75
CA GLU A 20 -3.85 6.82 15.92
C GLU A 20 -4.24 6.78 17.40
N HIS A 21 -3.38 6.23 18.26
CA HIS A 21 -3.61 6.19 19.70
C HIS A 21 -3.69 7.60 20.32
N ASP A 22 -2.81 8.53 19.91
CA ASP A 22 -2.85 9.92 20.38
C ASP A 22 -4.12 10.65 19.88
N MET A 23 -4.54 10.41 18.64
CA MET A 23 -5.78 10.97 18.09
C MET A 23 -7.04 10.41 18.78
N LYS A 24 -7.04 9.11 19.14
CA LYS A 24 -8.10 8.48 19.96
C LYS A 24 -8.20 9.06 21.36
N ARG A 25 -7.11 9.57 21.93
CA ARG A 25 -7.13 10.28 23.21
C ARG A 25 -7.70 11.70 23.09
N ALA A 26 -7.56 12.33 21.93
CA ALA A 26 -7.95 13.72 21.70
C ALA A 26 -9.37 13.89 21.09
N ALA A 27 -9.86 12.91 20.33
CA ALA A 27 -11.14 12.98 19.61
C ALA A 27 -12.07 11.82 20.00
N LYS A 28 -13.39 12.09 20.01
CA LYS A 28 -14.44 11.09 20.33
C LYS A 28 -15.02 10.35 19.13
N ASP A 29 -14.82 10.86 17.91
CA ASP A 29 -15.41 10.31 16.69
C ASP A 29 -14.35 9.60 15.83
N ASP A 30 -14.52 8.29 15.63
CA ASP A 30 -13.64 7.44 14.84
C ASP A 30 -13.50 7.93 13.38
N ILE A 31 -14.54 8.56 12.82
CA ILE A 31 -14.50 9.07 11.44
C ILE A 31 -13.50 10.23 11.32
N GLN A 32 -13.48 11.13 12.30
CA GLN A 32 -12.56 12.26 12.31
C GLN A 32 -11.11 11.79 12.49
N ILE A 33 -10.90 10.76 13.31
CA ILE A 33 -9.59 10.14 13.52
C ILE A 33 -9.05 9.54 12.22
N GLU A 34 -9.89 8.79 11.48
CA GLU A 34 -9.46 8.19 10.21
C GLU A 34 -9.15 9.23 9.12
N VAL A 35 -9.94 10.31 9.03
CA VAL A 35 -9.66 11.40 8.08
C VAL A 35 -8.34 12.08 8.43
N ALA A 36 -8.13 12.44 9.70
CA ALA A 36 -6.90 13.07 10.16
C ALA A 36 -5.68 12.16 9.99
N LEU A 37 -5.81 10.86 10.27
CA LEU A 37 -4.73 9.89 10.08
C LEU A 37 -4.39 9.74 8.59
N ARG A 38 -5.40 9.67 7.71
CA ARG A 38 -5.19 9.61 6.26
C ARG A 38 -4.44 10.84 5.73
N ASP A 39 -4.86 12.03 6.13
CA ASP A 39 -4.22 13.28 5.68
C ASP A 39 -2.78 13.38 6.18
N TRP A 40 -2.53 12.92 7.41
CA TRP A 40 -1.19 12.84 7.98
C TRP A 40 -0.31 11.78 7.28
N MET A 41 -0.87 10.64 6.87
CA MET A 41 -0.14 9.58 6.16
C MET A 41 0.14 9.90 4.69
N LYS A 42 -0.72 10.67 4.03
CA LYS A 42 -0.63 10.99 2.59
C LYS A 42 0.77 11.46 2.14
N PRO A 43 1.42 12.45 2.78
CA PRO A 43 2.76 12.87 2.36
C PRO A 43 3.82 11.77 2.55
N LYS A 44 3.67 10.91 3.57
CA LYS A 44 4.60 9.81 3.84
C LYS A 44 4.52 8.72 2.76
N PHE A 45 3.30 8.42 2.29
CA PHE A 45 3.11 7.49 1.17
C PHE A 45 3.63 8.03 -0.15
N LEU A 46 3.50 9.33 -0.41
CA LEU A 46 4.08 9.95 -1.60
C LEU A 46 5.60 9.82 -1.62
N HIS A 47 6.24 10.07 -0.47
CA HIS A 47 7.68 9.88 -0.32
C HIS A 47 8.11 8.43 -0.56
N LEU A 48 7.38 7.46 0.01
CA LEU A 48 7.63 6.04 -0.21
C LEU A 48 7.53 5.66 -1.70
N LEU A 49 6.49 6.14 -2.39
CA LEU A 49 6.32 5.88 -3.82
C LEU A 49 7.48 6.46 -4.65
N GLU A 50 7.98 7.64 -4.27
CA GLU A 50 9.10 8.26 -4.95
C GLU A 50 10.43 7.53 -4.68
N GLU A 51 10.67 7.08 -3.45
CA GLU A 51 11.83 6.22 -3.14
C GLU A 51 11.77 4.89 -3.90
N MET A 52 10.58 4.27 -4.00
CA MET A 52 10.39 3.05 -4.79
C MET A 52 10.63 3.28 -6.29
N ARG A 53 10.24 4.45 -6.82
CA ARG A 53 10.52 4.86 -8.21
C ARG A 53 12.01 5.03 -8.46
N LEU A 54 12.73 5.69 -7.55
CA LEU A 54 14.18 5.91 -7.65
C LEU A 54 14.97 4.61 -7.53
N GLU A 55 14.58 3.71 -6.61
CA GLU A 55 15.19 2.37 -6.51
C GLU A 55 15.02 1.57 -7.81
N PHE A 56 13.88 1.75 -8.49
CA PHE A 56 13.65 1.13 -9.79
C PHE A 56 14.54 1.73 -10.88
N GLU A 57 14.62 3.07 -10.99
CA GLU A 57 15.49 3.76 -11.95
C GLU A 57 16.97 3.36 -11.79
N LEU A 58 17.45 3.17 -10.56
CA LEU A 58 18.81 2.74 -10.26
C LEU A 58 19.08 1.26 -10.59
N ASN A 59 18.05 0.40 -10.51
CA ASN A 59 18.18 -1.04 -10.78
C ASN A 59 17.82 -1.43 -12.23
N TYR A 60 17.30 -0.51 -13.03
CA TYR A 60 16.85 -0.78 -14.40
C TYR A 60 18.00 -0.62 -15.40
N THR A 61 18.59 -1.75 -15.83
CA THR A 61 19.53 -1.84 -16.95
C THR A 61 18.91 -2.56 -18.16
N GLY A 62 17.87 -1.98 -18.76
CA GLY A 62 17.54 -2.22 -20.17
C GLY A 62 16.34 -3.13 -20.53
N SER A 63 15.66 -2.67 -21.58
CA SER A 63 14.67 -3.27 -22.49
C SER A 63 13.30 -3.75 -21.97
N MET A 64 12.25 -3.12 -22.50
CA MET A 64 10.82 -3.41 -22.29
C MET A 64 10.36 -4.65 -23.07
N PRO A 65 9.47 -5.49 -22.51
CA PRO A 65 8.53 -6.24 -23.32
C PRO A 65 7.12 -5.64 -23.19
N ASP A 66 6.57 -5.35 -24.36
CA ASP A 66 5.21 -4.90 -24.63
C ASP A 66 4.24 -6.10 -24.54
N VAL A 67 3.65 -6.38 -23.37
CA VAL A 67 2.48 -7.26 -23.28
C VAL A 67 1.57 -6.83 -22.12
N VAL A 68 0.59 -5.99 -22.45
CA VAL A 68 -0.56 -5.72 -21.58
C VAL A 68 -1.53 -6.89 -21.69
N GLY A 69 -1.69 -7.64 -20.60
CA GLY A 69 -2.83 -8.53 -20.40
C GLY A 69 -2.53 -10.02 -20.49
N LYS A 70 -1.97 -10.59 -19.42
CA LYS A 70 -2.39 -11.90 -18.90
C LYS A 70 -1.74 -12.18 -17.55
N GLU A 71 -2.57 -12.72 -16.66
CA GLU A 71 -2.26 -13.31 -15.35
C GLU A 71 -1.90 -12.34 -14.20
N VAL A 72 -2.78 -12.29 -13.22
CA VAL A 72 -2.55 -11.67 -11.89
C VAL A 72 -1.36 -12.32 -11.16
N ALA A 73 -0.98 -13.54 -11.56
CA ALA A 73 0.23 -14.23 -11.14
C ALA A 73 1.51 -13.72 -11.83
N ALA A 74 1.40 -13.12 -13.02
CA ALA A 74 2.51 -12.50 -13.77
C ALA A 74 2.68 -10.99 -13.49
N LEU A 75 1.82 -10.37 -12.67
CA LEU A 75 1.81 -8.94 -12.35
C LEU A 75 3.01 -8.44 -11.49
N GLY A 76 4.05 -9.25 -11.38
CA GLY A 76 5.29 -8.90 -10.70
C GLY A 76 5.33 -9.29 -9.22
N GLU A 77 6.49 -9.01 -8.63
CA GLU A 77 6.84 -9.42 -7.27
C GLU A 77 5.95 -8.69 -6.25
N ILE A 78 5.50 -9.42 -5.22
CA ILE A 78 4.81 -8.81 -4.07
C ILE A 78 5.86 -8.03 -3.29
N ARG A 79 5.74 -6.69 -3.28
CA ARG A 79 6.65 -5.83 -2.50
C ARG A 79 6.14 -5.63 -1.09
N ILE A 80 4.84 -5.42 -0.94
CA ILE A 80 4.19 -5.14 0.34
C ILE A 80 2.85 -5.86 0.36
N GLU A 81 2.57 -6.60 1.43
CA GLU A 81 1.27 -7.22 1.67
C GLU A 81 0.85 -7.08 3.13
N GLY A 82 -0.45 -6.98 3.39
CA GLY A 82 -0.94 -6.82 4.75
C GLY A 82 -2.45 -6.59 4.86
N TRP A 83 -2.96 -6.74 6.07
CA TRP A 83 -4.35 -6.41 6.38
C TRP A 83 -4.48 -4.89 6.56
N LEU A 84 -5.40 -4.28 5.80
CA LEU A 84 -5.77 -2.87 5.94
C LEU A 84 -7.29 -2.73 5.89
N ARG A 85 -7.81 -1.64 6.45
CA ARG A 85 -9.22 -1.27 6.31
C ARG A 85 -9.37 -0.33 5.12
N LYS A 86 -10.38 -0.57 4.28
CA LYS A 86 -10.79 0.37 3.22
C LYS A 86 -12.24 0.80 3.38
N LYS A 87 -12.50 2.05 3.00
CA LYS A 87 -13.83 2.61 2.85
C LYS A 87 -14.46 2.06 1.56
N GLY A 88 -15.71 1.61 1.62
CA GLY A 88 -16.47 1.26 0.41
C GLY A 88 -16.77 2.51 -0.43
N ALA A 89 -16.70 2.37 -1.76
CA ALA A 89 -17.03 3.46 -2.69
C ALA A 89 -18.54 3.76 -2.68
N HIS A 90 -19.37 2.71 -2.68
CA HIS A 90 -20.83 2.83 -2.69
C HIS A 90 -21.48 2.72 -1.30
N VAL A 91 -20.80 2.07 -0.36
CA VAL A 91 -21.27 1.89 1.02
C VAL A 91 -20.24 2.51 1.94
N ASN A 92 -20.66 3.52 2.70
CA ASN A 92 -19.83 4.27 3.66
C ASN A 92 -19.50 3.43 4.91
N LEU A 93 -18.96 2.23 4.70
CA LEU A 93 -18.57 1.27 5.73
C LEU A 93 -17.13 0.85 5.50
N TRP A 94 -16.35 0.83 6.57
CA TRP A 94 -14.99 0.34 6.56
C TRP A 94 -14.95 -1.17 6.70
N ARG A 95 -14.22 -1.80 5.78
CA ARG A 95 -14.04 -3.25 5.76
C ARG A 95 -12.57 -3.62 5.71
N GLU A 96 -12.20 -4.57 6.53
CA GLU A 96 -10.87 -5.19 6.50
C GLU A 96 -10.71 -6.02 5.22
N ARG A 97 -9.60 -5.82 4.52
CA ARG A 97 -9.22 -6.53 3.30
C ARG A 97 -7.73 -6.82 3.33
N TYR A 98 -7.34 -7.91 2.70
CA TYR A 98 -5.94 -8.24 2.53
C TYR A 98 -5.40 -7.51 1.29
N PHE A 99 -4.52 -6.55 1.47
CA PHE A 99 -3.94 -5.75 0.40
C PHE A 99 -2.59 -6.30 -0.02
N MET A 100 -2.29 -6.17 -1.31
CA MET A 100 -1.02 -6.55 -1.90
C MET A 100 -0.63 -5.50 -2.95
N ILE A 101 0.57 -4.95 -2.83
CA ILE A 101 1.21 -4.16 -3.88
C ILE A 101 2.10 -5.11 -4.67
N ARG A 102 1.74 -5.29 -5.94
CA ARG A 102 2.56 -6.01 -6.92
C ARG A 102 3.27 -5.01 -7.81
N SER A 103 4.57 -5.19 -7.99
CA SER A 103 5.39 -4.33 -8.84
C SER A 103 5.86 -5.13 -10.04
N SER A 104 5.40 -4.74 -11.22
CA SER A 104 5.89 -5.32 -12.47
C SER A 104 7.28 -4.80 -12.80
N ALA A 105 8.03 -5.58 -13.59
CA ALA A 105 9.37 -5.21 -14.07
C ALA A 105 9.39 -3.94 -14.93
N ASN A 106 8.22 -3.49 -15.41
CA ASN A 106 8.05 -2.24 -16.17
C ASN A 106 7.73 -1.02 -15.29
N GLY A 107 7.86 -1.13 -13.95
CA GLY A 107 7.61 -0.03 -13.02
C GLY A 107 6.13 0.22 -12.70
N THR A 108 5.22 -0.57 -13.26
CA THR A 108 3.79 -0.47 -12.92
C THR A 108 3.54 -1.10 -11.55
N HIS A 109 3.00 -0.31 -10.63
CA HIS A 109 2.55 -0.79 -9.33
C HIS A 109 1.04 -0.98 -9.33
N ILE A 110 0.60 -2.17 -8.96
CA ILE A 110 -0.82 -2.51 -8.86
C ILE A 110 -1.12 -2.83 -7.40
N LEU A 111 -1.97 -1.98 -6.81
CA LEU A 111 -2.58 -2.25 -5.52
C LEU A 111 -3.84 -3.09 -5.75
N CYS A 112 -3.82 -4.34 -5.28
CA CYS A 112 -4.96 -5.24 -5.31
C CYS A 112 -5.37 -5.62 -3.89
N TYR A 113 -6.65 -5.98 -3.70
CA TYR A 113 -7.15 -6.38 -2.40
C TYR A 113 -8.09 -7.58 -2.47
N PHE A 114 -8.07 -8.38 -1.42
CA PHE A 114 -8.77 -9.66 -1.33
C PHE A 114 -9.63 -9.70 -0.07
N ARG A 115 -10.67 -10.54 -0.09
CA ARG A 115 -11.52 -10.71 1.09
C ARG A 115 -10.77 -11.50 2.17
N LYS A 116 -9.98 -12.49 1.75
CA LYS A 116 -9.12 -13.31 2.60
C LYS A 116 -7.74 -13.49 1.96
N LYS A 117 -6.72 -13.69 2.79
CA LYS A 117 -5.38 -14.06 2.31
C LYS A 117 -5.47 -15.41 1.57
N GLY A 118 -4.92 -15.48 0.35
CA GLY A 118 -4.93 -16.69 -0.48
C GLY A 118 -6.14 -16.81 -1.42
N ASP A 119 -7.07 -15.85 -1.42
CA ASP A 119 -8.12 -15.80 -2.45
C ASP A 119 -7.47 -15.64 -3.85
N ARG A 120 -7.97 -16.38 -4.84
CA ARG A 120 -7.46 -16.34 -6.22
C ARG A 120 -7.83 -15.06 -6.96
N GLU A 121 -8.96 -14.46 -6.64
CA GLU A 121 -9.52 -13.31 -7.36
C GLU A 121 -9.54 -12.05 -6.49
N PRO A 122 -8.93 -10.94 -6.96
CA PRO A 122 -9.03 -9.65 -6.28
C PRO A 122 -10.46 -9.08 -6.37
N ARG A 123 -10.81 -8.19 -5.43
CA ARG A 123 -12.13 -7.57 -5.28
C ARG A 123 -12.16 -6.10 -5.66
#